data_AF-A0A6I6JEH5-F1
#
_entry.id   AF-A0A6I6JEH5-F1
#
_cell.length_a   1.000
_cell.length_b   1.000
_cell.length_c   1.000
_cell.angle_alpha   90.00
_cell.angle_beta   90.00
_cell.angle_gamma   90.00
#
_symmetry.space_group_name_H-M   'P 1'
#
loop_
_entity.id
_entity.type
_entity.pdbx_description
1 polymer ?
#
loop_
_entity_poly.entity_id
_entity_poly.type
_entity_poly.pdbx_seq_one_letter_code
_entity_poly.pdbx_strand_id
1 'polypeptide(L)'
;MVRYRLNPTFVGEIPEDHWHGQLVVAFGRVRIDAAIPEDRVWRVENPAGDGIRGFADRLRPELLVDGIFFVVPESLEPEDACAVFDIQRLLIHLHYKYVYFPQRSLSTADVAGVREESLPDVIREINQLRNYPWLLSSPLTDKLAREKIGLPLLVVLPGPSMHEVLPRLEAMRDHCLVACVGRTVNDCLHAGVIPDVVIQLDTYQVQRNFYENLPDMPETLLVPLSICPFYPYARKFRGVVMMDSFNLELLPNPARLRESYVSTITACLGLAEALHAPHCFIAGADLSAPLALAGHPYEGRTSGPLPVFSHRNTYLFQRRDGSLAQGWDYFIATAQEVDQFAEAIGQNTGTRFYSTTDATLLSRRWFPHGPPETILGLPQVDRAVFLAAVDRVLAVREDVDITRTRMHLLRLLEEVRGAETAYVGGGVPREVLENHTLTKAVGRMRNPMLKGDVDRVGVAARVASKWREALNDARLLIQAVTQAGRGRAVPLLCLPHEVEPLKMMLGRIVGGGRWELFTISTPPCPPFPEAETLAVNDVLGWLAGQQAVFASPGIMKEFEYIMDYAPGGNVYDLRRVAGPEIKRETV
;
A
#
# COMPACT_ATOMS: atom_id res chain seq x y z
N MET A 1 -0.07 32.96 -3.83
CA MET A 1 -0.93 32.26 -4.80
C MET A 1 -1.77 31.25 -4.01
N VAL A 2 -3.06 31.53 -3.81
CA VAL A 2 -3.96 30.61 -3.10
C VAL A 2 -4.28 29.48 -4.08
N ARG A 3 -3.53 28.38 -4.03
CA ARG A 3 -3.93 27.17 -4.77
C ARG A 3 -5.19 26.65 -4.09
N TYR A 4 -6.34 26.79 -4.75
CA TYR A 4 -7.59 26.20 -4.27
C TYR A 4 -7.36 24.71 -4.02
N ARG A 5 -7.79 24.23 -2.84
CA ARG A 5 -7.68 22.81 -2.51
C ARG A 5 -8.71 21.94 -3.23
N LEU A 6 -9.72 22.54 -3.85
CA LEU A 6 -10.86 21.87 -4.49
C LEU A 6 -11.18 22.52 -5.85
N ASN A 7 -11.92 21.79 -6.68
CA ASN A 7 -12.47 22.22 -7.97
C ASN A 7 -13.90 22.77 -7.78
N PRO A 8 -14.11 24.08 -7.70
CA PRO A 8 -15.43 24.63 -7.42
C PRO A 8 -16.45 24.48 -8.56
N THR A 9 -17.72 24.47 -8.16
CA THR A 9 -18.87 24.45 -9.06
C THR A 9 -19.68 25.73 -8.85
N PHE A 10 -19.84 26.50 -9.92
CA PHE A 10 -20.63 27.72 -9.99
C PHE A 10 -21.99 27.43 -10.63
N VAL A 11 -23.01 28.18 -10.24
CA VAL A 11 -24.38 28.05 -10.76
C VAL A 11 -24.73 29.27 -11.60
N GLY A 12 -25.16 29.06 -12.84
CA GLY A 12 -25.58 30.09 -13.80
C GLY A 12 -24.42 30.82 -14.46
N GLU A 13 -23.49 31.36 -13.68
CA GLU A 13 -22.35 32.12 -14.19
C GLU A 13 -21.05 31.95 -13.39
N ILE A 14 -19.91 32.17 -14.04
CA ILE A 14 -18.62 32.36 -13.39
C ILE A 14 -18.08 33.78 -13.70
N PRO A 15 -17.82 34.60 -12.67
CA PRO A 15 -17.22 35.93 -12.85
C PRO A 15 -15.69 35.86 -12.97
N GLU A 16 -15.08 36.86 -13.62
CA GLU A 16 -13.63 36.94 -13.87
C GLU A 16 -12.78 36.90 -12.59
N ASP A 17 -13.22 37.58 -11.52
CA ASP A 17 -12.47 37.74 -10.26
C ASP A 17 -12.24 36.43 -9.50
N HIS A 18 -13.02 35.39 -9.83
CA HIS A 18 -12.83 34.05 -9.32
C HIS A 18 -11.84 33.20 -10.15
N TRP A 19 -11.50 33.62 -11.38
CA TRP A 19 -10.66 32.88 -12.31
C TRP A 19 -9.18 33.25 -12.20
N HIS A 20 -8.32 32.24 -12.05
CA HIS A 20 -6.87 32.39 -11.93
C HIS A 20 -6.12 31.38 -12.81
N GLY A 21 -6.59 31.19 -14.04
CA GLY A 21 -5.98 30.28 -14.99
C GLY A 21 -6.57 28.88 -15.05
N GLN A 22 -7.58 28.54 -14.22
CA GLN A 22 -8.21 27.22 -14.21
C GLN A 22 -8.83 26.84 -15.57
N LEU A 23 -9.00 25.54 -15.82
CA LEU A 23 -9.89 25.08 -16.89
C LEU A 23 -11.35 25.28 -16.44
N VAL A 24 -12.17 25.92 -17.28
CA VAL A 24 -13.60 26.11 -17.02
C VAL A 24 -14.41 25.13 -17.87
N VAL A 25 -15.24 24.30 -17.24
CA VAL A 25 -16.14 23.37 -17.91
C VAL A 25 -17.58 23.84 -17.72
N ALA A 26 -18.18 24.31 -18.81
CA ALA A 26 -19.48 24.93 -18.86
C ALA A 26 -20.53 23.94 -19.40
N PHE A 27 -21.54 23.63 -18.60
CA PHE A 27 -22.60 22.69 -18.97
C PHE A 27 -23.86 23.45 -19.40
N GLY A 28 -24.41 23.10 -20.57
CA GLY A 28 -25.59 23.73 -21.12
C GLY A 28 -25.42 25.24 -21.36
N ARG A 29 -26.51 25.99 -21.21
CA ARG A 29 -26.52 27.45 -21.40
C ARG A 29 -26.19 28.17 -20.09
N VAL A 30 -24.91 28.43 -19.90
CA VAL A 30 -24.37 29.19 -18.77
C VAL A 30 -23.56 30.39 -19.26
N ARG A 31 -23.47 31.43 -18.43
CA ARG A 31 -22.70 32.63 -18.74
C ARG A 31 -21.26 32.48 -18.26
N ILE A 32 -20.33 32.71 -19.17
CA ILE A 32 -18.90 32.75 -18.85
C ILE A 32 -18.44 34.19 -19.09
N ASP A 33 -17.72 34.77 -18.15
CA ASP A 33 -17.16 36.10 -18.32
C ASP A 33 -16.27 36.16 -19.58
N ALA A 34 -16.44 37.21 -20.39
CA ALA A 34 -15.72 37.38 -21.64
C ALA A 34 -14.20 37.60 -21.45
N ALA A 35 -13.76 37.93 -20.23
CA ALA A 35 -12.35 38.00 -19.89
C ALA A 35 -11.67 36.62 -19.77
N ILE A 36 -12.44 35.54 -19.58
CA ILE A 36 -11.90 34.18 -19.53
C ILE A 36 -11.59 33.72 -20.96
N PRO A 37 -10.32 33.37 -21.29
CA PRO A 37 -9.95 32.97 -22.65
C PRO A 37 -10.72 31.74 -23.14
N GLU A 38 -11.22 31.76 -24.37
CA GLU A 38 -12.06 30.69 -24.92
C GLU A 38 -11.31 29.34 -25.03
N ASP A 39 -9.98 29.36 -25.15
CA ASP A 39 -9.15 28.14 -25.12
C ASP A 39 -9.05 27.49 -23.73
N ARG A 40 -9.51 28.20 -22.68
CA ARG A 40 -9.66 27.72 -21.30
C ARG A 40 -11.10 27.35 -20.96
N VAL A 41 -12.03 27.43 -21.92
CA VAL A 41 -13.45 27.12 -21.72
C VAL A 41 -13.85 25.89 -22.54
N TRP A 42 -14.34 24.86 -21.87
CA TRP A 42 -14.94 23.69 -22.49
C TRP A 42 -16.45 23.73 -22.33
N ARG A 43 -17.15 23.91 -23.45
CA ARG A 43 -18.61 23.93 -23.49
C ARG A 43 -19.14 22.53 -23.80
N VAL A 44 -20.02 22.04 -22.94
CA VAL A 44 -20.76 20.78 -23.10
C VAL A 44 -22.24 21.14 -23.22
N GLU A 45 -22.71 21.38 -24.44
CA GLU A 45 -24.05 21.91 -24.68
C GLU A 45 -25.15 20.89 -24.37
N ASN A 46 -24.90 19.60 -24.65
CA ASN A 46 -25.82 18.50 -24.39
C ASN A 46 -25.12 17.40 -23.58
N PRO A 47 -25.02 17.52 -22.25
CA PRO A 47 -24.29 16.57 -21.40
C PRO A 47 -24.69 15.10 -21.63
N ALA A 48 -25.99 14.80 -21.70
CA ALA A 48 -26.48 13.44 -21.92
C ALA A 48 -26.16 12.90 -23.32
N GLY A 49 -26.21 13.74 -24.36
CA GLY A 49 -25.95 13.34 -25.75
C GLY A 49 -24.47 13.29 -26.13
N ASP A 50 -23.71 14.32 -25.75
CA ASP A 50 -22.29 14.46 -26.08
C ASP A 50 -21.44 13.49 -25.24
N GLY A 51 -21.85 13.29 -23.99
CA GLY A 51 -21.17 12.48 -22.99
C GLY A 51 -19.69 12.83 -22.86
N ILE A 52 -18.89 11.86 -22.41
CA ILE A 52 -17.42 12.00 -22.32
C ILE A 52 -16.77 12.02 -23.72
N ARG A 53 -17.43 11.44 -24.73
CA ARG A 53 -16.87 11.30 -26.08
C ARG A 53 -16.63 12.65 -26.75
N GLY A 54 -17.46 13.65 -26.46
CA GLY A 54 -17.33 14.99 -27.03
C GLY A 54 -16.01 15.71 -26.71
N PHE A 55 -15.27 15.29 -25.68
CA PHE A 55 -14.02 15.92 -25.28
C PHE A 55 -12.88 14.94 -24.96
N ALA A 56 -13.01 13.66 -25.30
CA ALA A 56 -12.00 12.64 -25.03
C ALA A 56 -10.60 13.02 -25.56
N ASP A 57 -10.54 13.55 -26.79
CA ASP A 57 -9.28 14.00 -27.42
C ASP A 57 -8.63 15.21 -26.73
N ARG A 58 -9.39 15.92 -25.87
CA ARG A 58 -8.94 17.10 -25.12
C ARG A 58 -8.51 16.77 -23.69
N LEU A 59 -8.74 15.55 -23.20
CA LEU A 59 -8.41 15.12 -21.83
C LEU A 59 -6.90 14.95 -21.63
N ARG A 60 -6.23 16.08 -21.40
CA ARG A 60 -4.79 16.15 -21.14
C ARG A 60 -4.52 16.67 -19.73
N PRO A 61 -3.81 15.91 -18.86
CA PRO A 61 -3.51 16.34 -17.49
C PRO A 61 -2.85 17.71 -17.39
N GLU A 62 -2.06 18.10 -18.38
CA GLU A 62 -1.34 19.37 -18.46
C GLU A 62 -2.29 20.57 -18.45
N LEU A 63 -3.51 20.42 -18.99
CA LEU A 63 -4.51 21.48 -18.99
C LEU A 63 -5.15 21.70 -17.62
N LEU A 64 -5.02 20.72 -16.72
CA LEU A 64 -5.64 20.70 -15.40
C LEU A 64 -4.70 21.23 -14.30
N VAL A 65 -3.44 21.59 -14.63
CA VAL A 65 -2.40 21.95 -13.65
C VAL A 65 -2.81 23.12 -12.74
N ASP A 66 -3.55 24.09 -13.30
CA ASP A 66 -4.04 25.27 -12.57
C ASP A 66 -5.35 25.01 -11.81
N GLY A 67 -5.95 23.83 -11.96
CA GLY A 67 -7.23 23.41 -11.38
C GLY A 67 -8.38 23.39 -12.39
N ILE A 68 -9.56 22.96 -11.93
CA ILE A 68 -10.78 22.85 -12.74
C ILE A 68 -11.92 23.58 -12.05
N PHE A 69 -12.69 24.36 -12.81
CA PHE A 69 -13.96 24.96 -12.41
C PHE A 69 -15.10 24.38 -13.24
N PHE A 70 -16.22 24.12 -12.59
CA PHE A 70 -17.46 23.68 -13.24
C PHE A 70 -18.47 24.82 -13.20
N VAL A 71 -19.23 25.01 -14.29
CA VAL A 71 -20.34 25.97 -14.33
C VAL A 71 -21.58 25.22 -14.81
N VAL A 72 -22.57 25.09 -13.93
CA VAL A 72 -23.82 24.36 -14.19
C VAL A 72 -25.00 25.35 -14.26
N PRO A 73 -26.06 25.07 -15.03
CA PRO A 73 -27.24 25.93 -15.07
C PRO A 73 -28.02 25.84 -13.74
N GLU A 74 -28.94 26.79 -13.52
CA GLU A 74 -29.78 26.82 -12.31
C GLU A 74 -30.69 25.59 -12.17
N SER A 75 -31.03 24.97 -13.30
CA SER A 75 -31.83 23.75 -13.39
C SER A 75 -31.24 22.81 -14.42
N LEU A 76 -31.20 21.51 -14.10
CA LEU A 76 -30.81 20.44 -15.01
C LEU A 76 -31.94 19.40 -15.09
N GLU A 77 -32.18 18.88 -16.28
CA GLU A 77 -33.00 17.68 -16.44
C GLU A 77 -32.30 16.46 -15.80
N PRO A 78 -33.03 15.45 -15.32
CA PRO A 78 -32.43 14.32 -14.59
C PRO A 78 -31.33 13.57 -15.37
N GLU A 79 -31.50 13.38 -16.68
CA GLU A 79 -30.52 12.70 -17.53
C GLU A 79 -29.22 13.52 -17.67
N ASP A 80 -29.35 14.84 -17.86
CA ASP A 80 -28.20 15.74 -17.90
C ASP A 80 -27.51 15.83 -16.54
N ALA A 81 -28.25 15.81 -15.44
CA ALA A 81 -27.67 15.81 -14.09
C ALA A 81 -26.77 14.59 -13.84
N CYS A 82 -27.21 13.40 -14.28
CA CYS A 82 -26.39 12.19 -14.25
C CYS A 82 -25.11 12.36 -15.09
N ALA A 83 -25.25 12.85 -16.32
CA ALA A 83 -24.11 13.03 -17.23
C ALA A 83 -23.11 14.07 -16.69
N VAL A 84 -23.59 15.21 -16.19
CA VAL A 84 -22.76 16.23 -15.53
C VAL A 84 -21.98 15.62 -14.37
N PHE A 85 -22.63 14.85 -13.51
CA PHE A 85 -21.98 14.19 -12.38
C PHE A 85 -20.86 13.24 -12.84
N ASP A 86 -21.10 12.40 -13.85
CA ASP A 86 -20.10 11.48 -14.38
C ASP A 86 -18.89 12.21 -15.00
N ILE A 87 -19.15 13.31 -15.73
CA ILE A 87 -18.10 14.15 -16.32
C ILE A 87 -17.27 14.84 -15.22
N GLN A 88 -17.93 15.43 -14.22
CA GLN A 88 -17.25 16.04 -13.07
C GLN A 88 -16.37 15.01 -12.35
N ARG A 89 -16.91 13.81 -12.09
CA ARG A 89 -16.19 12.73 -11.42
C ARG A 89 -14.96 12.28 -12.20
N LEU A 90 -15.05 12.17 -13.53
CA LEU A 90 -13.90 11.89 -14.40
C LEU A 90 -12.84 12.98 -14.32
N LEU A 91 -13.23 14.25 -14.44
CA LEU A 91 -12.28 15.37 -14.45
C LEU A 91 -11.61 15.56 -13.08
N ILE A 92 -12.36 15.39 -11.98
CA ILE A 92 -11.81 15.36 -10.62
C ILE A 92 -10.83 14.19 -10.46
N HIS A 93 -11.15 13.01 -11.00
CA HIS A 93 -10.23 11.87 -11.01
C HIS A 93 -8.92 12.21 -11.72
N LEU A 94 -8.99 12.74 -12.94
CA LEU A 94 -7.80 13.09 -13.73
C LEU A 94 -6.94 14.14 -13.03
N HIS A 95 -7.56 15.21 -12.52
CA HIS A 95 -6.85 16.23 -11.75
C HIS A 95 -6.23 15.64 -10.48
N TYR A 96 -6.99 14.85 -9.71
CA TYR A 96 -6.46 14.26 -8.48
C TYR A 96 -5.26 13.34 -8.76
N LYS A 97 -5.41 12.41 -9.71
CA LYS A 97 -4.45 11.36 -10.01
C LYS A 97 -3.18 11.87 -10.66
N TYR A 98 -3.28 12.85 -11.56
CA TYR A 98 -2.17 13.29 -12.40
C TYR A 98 -1.62 14.67 -12.02
N VAL A 99 -2.36 15.48 -11.25
CA VAL A 99 -1.92 16.82 -10.81
C VAL A 99 -1.77 16.87 -9.29
N TYR A 100 -2.86 16.73 -8.53
CA TYR A 100 -2.84 16.96 -7.09
C TYR A 100 -1.98 15.95 -6.31
N PHE A 101 -2.09 14.65 -6.61
CA PHE A 101 -1.35 13.62 -5.90
C PHE A 101 0.15 13.66 -6.19
N PRO A 102 0.60 13.75 -7.48
CA PRO A 102 2.03 13.85 -7.79
C PRO A 102 2.71 15.08 -7.22
N GLN A 103 2.02 16.24 -7.14
CA GLN A 103 2.55 17.45 -6.46
C GLN A 103 2.98 17.20 -5.01
N ARG A 104 2.32 16.26 -4.33
CA ARG A 104 2.50 16.00 -2.89
C ARG A 104 3.26 14.71 -2.59
N SER A 105 3.58 13.94 -3.62
CA SER A 105 4.16 12.60 -3.49
C SER A 105 5.57 12.61 -4.05
N LEU A 106 6.50 12.02 -3.30
CA LEU A 106 7.91 11.95 -3.69
C LEU A 106 8.16 10.93 -4.81
N SER A 107 7.30 9.91 -4.91
CA SER A 107 7.62 8.69 -5.67
C SER A 107 6.54 8.23 -6.65
N THR A 108 5.37 8.90 -6.72
CA THR A 108 4.40 8.57 -7.79
C THR A 108 4.84 9.11 -9.14
N ALA A 109 4.40 8.47 -10.21
CA ALA A 109 4.60 8.98 -11.56
C ALA A 109 4.06 10.42 -11.67
N ASP A 110 4.86 11.29 -12.27
CA ASP A 110 4.54 12.70 -12.47
C ASP A 110 4.50 13.00 -13.97
N VAL A 111 3.45 12.49 -14.63
CA VAL A 111 3.30 12.61 -16.08
C VAL A 111 3.08 14.08 -16.49
N ALA A 112 2.43 14.87 -15.63
CA ALA A 112 2.14 16.27 -15.89
C ALA A 112 3.29 17.24 -15.51
N GLY A 113 4.40 16.73 -14.96
CA GLY A 113 5.55 17.54 -14.56
C GLY A 113 5.24 18.57 -13.47
N VAL A 114 4.32 18.24 -12.57
CA VAL A 114 3.81 19.18 -11.55
C VAL A 114 4.64 19.20 -10.26
N ARG A 115 5.58 18.26 -10.10
CA ARG A 115 6.49 18.22 -8.95
C ARG A 115 7.61 19.25 -9.15
N GLU A 116 7.73 20.16 -8.19
CA GLU A 116 8.77 21.20 -8.21
C GLU A 116 10.20 20.65 -8.18
N GLU A 117 10.43 19.58 -7.41
CA GLU A 117 11.74 18.97 -7.23
C GLU A 117 11.58 17.47 -6.99
N SER A 118 12.36 16.65 -7.71
CA SER A 118 12.42 15.20 -7.50
C SER A 118 13.30 14.89 -6.30
N LEU A 119 12.73 14.27 -5.27
CA LEU A 119 13.42 13.89 -4.05
C LEU A 119 13.24 12.39 -3.78
N PRO A 120 14.22 11.71 -3.18
CA PRO A 120 14.12 10.28 -2.89
C PRO A 120 13.06 9.99 -1.82
N ASP A 121 12.39 8.86 -1.94
CA ASP A 121 11.46 8.35 -0.93
C ASP A 121 12.14 7.29 -0.05
N VAL A 122 13.06 7.78 0.78
CA VAL A 122 13.96 6.93 1.58
C VAL A 122 13.21 6.01 2.55
N ILE A 123 12.00 6.38 2.97
CA ILE A 123 11.18 5.52 3.82
C ILE A 123 10.71 4.27 3.08
N ARG A 124 10.31 4.41 1.81
CA ARG A 124 9.94 3.27 0.95
C ARG A 124 11.15 2.38 0.67
N GLU A 125 12.32 2.97 0.43
CA GLU A 125 13.56 2.23 0.24
C GLU A 125 13.96 1.45 1.51
N ILE A 126 13.89 2.07 2.69
CA ILE A 126 14.11 1.39 3.97
C ILE A 126 13.14 0.22 4.15
N ASN A 127 11.85 0.40 3.82
CA ASN A 127 10.87 -0.68 3.91
C ASN A 127 11.24 -1.83 2.98
N GLN A 128 11.51 -1.53 1.71
CA GLN A 128 11.90 -2.52 0.72
C GLN A 128 13.13 -3.30 1.18
N LEU A 129 14.18 -2.61 1.65
CA LEU A 129 15.40 -3.23 2.19
C LEU A 129 15.09 -4.18 3.34
N ARG A 130 14.23 -3.77 4.28
CA ARG A 130 13.82 -4.62 5.39
C ARG A 130 12.93 -5.79 4.96
N ASN A 131 12.27 -5.69 3.82
CA ASN A 131 11.46 -6.77 3.26
C ASN A 131 12.28 -7.82 2.49
N TYR A 132 13.60 -7.67 2.32
CA TYR A 132 14.43 -8.61 1.55
C TYR A 132 14.26 -10.10 1.92
N PRO A 133 14.14 -10.51 3.20
CA PRO A 133 13.88 -11.91 3.53
C PRO A 133 12.66 -12.49 2.81
N TRP A 134 11.63 -11.66 2.62
CA TRP A 134 10.39 -12.01 1.95
C TRP A 134 10.48 -11.78 0.45
N LEU A 135 11.11 -10.69 -0.02
CA LEU A 135 11.29 -10.42 -1.45
C LEU A 135 12.08 -11.53 -2.18
N LEU A 136 12.97 -12.23 -1.48
CA LEU A 136 13.76 -13.33 -2.04
C LEU A 136 13.06 -14.70 -1.97
N SER A 137 12.03 -14.83 -1.11
CA SER A 137 11.39 -16.13 -0.83
C SER A 137 9.93 -16.20 -1.24
N SER A 138 9.28 -15.06 -1.48
CA SER A 138 7.86 -14.97 -1.75
C SER A 138 7.58 -14.91 -3.25
N PRO A 139 6.56 -15.63 -3.75
CA PRO A 139 6.12 -15.53 -5.13
C PRO A 139 5.39 -14.20 -5.39
N LEU A 140 5.23 -13.86 -6.67
CA LEU A 140 4.35 -12.78 -7.11
C LEU A 140 2.92 -13.27 -7.37
N THR A 141 1.98 -12.32 -7.40
CA THR A 141 0.54 -12.56 -7.64
C THR A 141 0.20 -13.26 -8.96
N ASP A 142 1.09 -13.29 -9.97
CA ASP A 142 0.82 -14.07 -11.18
C ASP A 142 0.77 -15.58 -10.94
N LYS A 143 1.42 -16.08 -9.88
CA LYS A 143 1.33 -17.49 -9.49
C LYS A 143 -0.02 -17.79 -8.87
N LEU A 144 -0.54 -16.86 -8.06
CA LEU A 144 -1.89 -16.93 -7.53
C LEU A 144 -2.93 -16.92 -8.66
N ALA A 145 -2.74 -16.08 -9.68
CA ALA A 145 -3.59 -16.05 -10.88
C ALA A 145 -3.64 -17.39 -11.63
N ARG A 146 -2.50 -18.08 -11.75
CA ARG A 146 -2.43 -19.37 -12.45
C ARG A 146 -3.23 -20.48 -11.75
N GLU A 147 -3.43 -20.40 -10.44
CA GLU A 147 -4.21 -21.39 -9.69
C GLU A 147 -5.70 -21.34 -10.01
N LYS A 148 -6.23 -20.21 -10.52
CA LYS A 148 -7.64 -20.03 -10.88
C LYS A 148 -8.61 -20.52 -9.81
N ILE A 149 -8.39 -20.07 -8.56
CA ILE A 149 -9.10 -20.56 -7.37
C ILE A 149 -10.63 -20.53 -7.53
N GLY A 150 -11.19 -19.49 -8.15
CA GLY A 150 -12.58 -19.52 -8.63
C GLY A 150 -13.65 -19.44 -7.53
N LEU A 151 -13.29 -18.99 -6.32
CA LEU A 151 -14.21 -18.86 -5.19
C LEU A 151 -14.78 -17.43 -5.08
N PRO A 152 -16.05 -17.25 -4.66
CA PRO A 152 -16.61 -15.93 -4.38
C PRO A 152 -15.78 -15.18 -3.32
N LEU A 153 -15.74 -13.86 -3.42
CA LEU A 153 -14.95 -12.99 -2.56
C LEU A 153 -15.82 -11.90 -1.93
N LEU A 154 -15.67 -11.68 -0.62
CA LEU A 154 -16.15 -10.51 0.09
C LEU A 154 -14.95 -9.65 0.50
N VAL A 155 -14.89 -8.42 -0.02
CA VAL A 155 -13.89 -7.42 0.34
C VAL A 155 -14.45 -6.52 1.44
N VAL A 156 -13.73 -6.42 2.55
CA VAL A 156 -14.08 -5.61 3.72
C VAL A 156 -13.20 -4.34 3.76
N LEU A 157 -13.83 -3.16 3.72
CA LEU A 157 -13.20 -1.83 3.72
C LEU A 157 -13.74 -0.95 4.87
N PRO A 158 -13.03 0.11 5.30
CA PRO A 158 -13.32 0.81 6.56
C PRO A 158 -14.44 1.86 6.45
N GLY A 159 -15.43 1.65 5.59
CA GLY A 159 -16.52 2.60 5.37
C GLY A 159 -17.64 2.48 6.41
N PRO A 160 -18.40 3.57 6.69
CA PRO A 160 -19.49 3.55 7.67
C PRO A 160 -20.53 2.45 7.47
N SER A 161 -20.84 2.08 6.22
CA SER A 161 -21.78 0.99 5.90
C SER A 161 -21.38 -0.39 6.43
N MET A 162 -20.15 -0.56 6.94
CA MET A 162 -19.72 -1.81 7.57
C MET A 162 -20.60 -2.27 8.73
N HIS A 163 -21.31 -1.36 9.40
CA HIS A 163 -22.26 -1.73 10.47
C HIS A 163 -23.38 -2.67 9.99
N GLU A 164 -23.70 -2.70 8.69
CA GLU A 164 -24.69 -3.60 8.08
C GLU A 164 -24.12 -5.02 7.85
N VAL A 165 -22.80 -5.13 7.67
CA VAL A 165 -22.11 -6.37 7.27
C VAL A 165 -21.48 -7.09 8.46
N LEU A 166 -20.85 -6.36 9.39
CA LEU A 166 -20.13 -6.96 10.53
C LEU A 166 -20.98 -7.95 11.35
N PRO A 167 -22.26 -7.67 11.69
CA PRO A 167 -23.07 -8.61 12.47
C PRO A 167 -23.38 -9.93 11.77
N ARG A 168 -23.14 -10.01 10.45
CA ARG A 168 -23.44 -11.16 9.60
C ARG A 168 -22.20 -11.75 8.96
N LEU A 169 -21.02 -11.20 9.25
CA LEU A 169 -19.77 -11.56 8.60
C LEU A 169 -19.42 -13.03 8.82
N GLU A 170 -19.67 -13.55 10.02
CA GLU A 170 -19.45 -14.98 10.34
C GLU A 170 -20.28 -15.90 9.44
N ALA A 171 -21.58 -15.62 9.26
CA ALA A 171 -22.42 -16.41 8.36
C ALA A 171 -22.01 -16.25 6.89
N MET A 172 -21.65 -15.05 6.44
CA MET A 172 -21.21 -14.81 5.05
C MET A 172 -19.90 -15.53 4.72
N ARG A 173 -19.01 -15.66 5.70
CA ARG A 173 -17.74 -16.35 5.56
C ARG A 173 -17.94 -17.78 5.06
N ASP A 174 -19.01 -18.46 5.42
CA ASP A 174 -19.26 -19.83 4.94
C ASP A 174 -19.48 -19.91 3.43
N HIS A 175 -19.80 -18.80 2.76
CA HIS A 175 -20.22 -18.73 1.35
C HIS A 175 -19.25 -17.95 0.45
N CYS A 176 -18.21 -17.34 1.01
CA CYS A 176 -17.20 -16.60 0.27
C CYS A 176 -15.87 -16.54 1.02
N LEU A 177 -14.78 -16.32 0.31
CA LEU A 177 -13.52 -15.90 0.91
C LEU A 177 -13.67 -14.47 1.44
N VAL A 178 -13.04 -14.17 2.57
CA VAL A 178 -13.03 -12.83 3.16
C VAL A 178 -11.65 -12.21 2.95
N ALA A 179 -11.58 -11.13 2.17
CA ALA A 179 -10.39 -10.31 2.05
C ALA A 179 -10.60 -8.97 2.74
N CYS A 180 -9.60 -8.47 3.46
CA CYS A 180 -9.68 -7.17 4.12
C CYS A 180 -8.41 -6.35 3.92
N VAL A 181 -8.49 -5.05 4.17
CA VAL A 181 -7.30 -4.19 4.26
C VAL A 181 -6.81 -4.14 5.71
N GLY A 182 -5.56 -3.70 5.92
CA GLY A 182 -5.01 -3.56 7.28
C GLY A 182 -5.93 -2.80 8.24
N ARG A 183 -6.60 -1.73 7.78
CA ARG A 183 -7.51 -0.93 8.62
C ARG A 183 -8.72 -1.69 9.17
N THR A 184 -9.14 -2.79 8.54
CA THR A 184 -10.35 -3.54 8.90
C THR A 184 -10.08 -4.94 9.39
N VAL A 185 -8.81 -5.33 9.55
CA VAL A 185 -8.45 -6.66 10.06
C VAL A 185 -9.00 -6.87 11.47
N ASN A 186 -8.88 -5.87 12.35
CA ASN A 186 -9.39 -5.95 13.71
C ASN A 186 -10.93 -5.96 13.74
N ASP A 187 -11.60 -5.27 12.81
CA ASP A 187 -13.06 -5.31 12.72
C ASP A 187 -13.56 -6.73 12.37
N CYS A 188 -12.86 -7.42 11.47
CA CYS A 188 -13.16 -8.83 11.14
C CYS A 188 -12.95 -9.72 12.37
N LEU A 189 -11.82 -9.57 13.07
CA LEU A 189 -11.51 -10.37 14.26
C LEU A 189 -12.51 -10.12 15.40
N HIS A 190 -12.94 -8.88 15.61
CA HIS A 190 -13.98 -8.54 16.59
C HIS A 190 -15.35 -9.16 16.23
N ALA A 191 -15.61 -9.36 14.94
CA ALA A 191 -16.78 -10.08 14.45
C ALA A 191 -16.60 -11.62 14.46
N GLY A 192 -15.54 -12.14 15.09
CA GLY A 192 -15.27 -13.59 15.16
C GLY A 192 -14.70 -14.20 13.88
N VAL A 193 -14.32 -13.37 12.89
CA VAL A 193 -13.86 -13.83 11.57
C VAL A 193 -12.38 -13.54 11.38
N ILE A 194 -11.59 -14.61 11.18
CA ILE A 194 -10.23 -14.51 10.65
C ILE A 194 -10.33 -14.37 9.12
N PRO A 195 -9.83 -13.28 8.51
CA PRO A 195 -9.84 -13.11 7.06
C PRO A 195 -9.01 -14.18 6.35
N ASP A 196 -9.42 -14.57 5.15
CA ASP A 196 -8.65 -15.48 4.29
C ASP A 196 -7.46 -14.76 3.62
N VAL A 197 -7.60 -13.46 3.33
CA VAL A 197 -6.55 -12.62 2.74
C VAL A 197 -6.50 -11.23 3.41
N VAL A 198 -5.29 -10.73 3.67
CA VAL A 198 -5.06 -9.33 4.07
C VAL A 198 -4.23 -8.62 3.02
N ILE A 199 -4.72 -7.46 2.59
CA ILE A 199 -4.12 -6.63 1.55
C ILE A 199 -3.43 -5.42 2.17
N GLN A 200 -2.20 -5.14 1.74
CA GLN A 200 -1.47 -3.96 2.16
C GLN A 200 -0.81 -3.22 0.98
N LEU A 201 -1.43 -2.10 0.59
CA LEU A 201 -0.91 -1.19 -0.43
C LEU A 201 -0.21 0.04 0.17
N ASP A 202 -0.64 0.48 1.35
CA ASP A 202 -0.14 1.71 1.96
C ASP A 202 1.31 1.57 2.45
N THR A 203 2.18 2.47 1.99
CA THR A 203 3.63 2.41 2.25
C THR A 203 4.05 3.12 3.53
N TYR A 204 3.10 3.65 4.30
CA TYR A 204 3.38 4.46 5.48
C TYR A 204 3.60 3.63 6.74
N GLN A 205 4.55 4.03 7.59
CA GLN A 205 4.90 3.28 8.80
C GLN A 205 3.75 3.10 9.79
N VAL A 206 2.79 4.04 9.82
CA VAL A 206 1.59 3.95 10.68
C VAL A 206 0.77 2.68 10.44
N GLN A 207 0.88 2.07 9.26
CA GLN A 207 0.15 0.84 8.93
C GLN A 207 0.47 -0.29 9.92
N ARG A 208 1.67 -0.31 10.51
CA ARG A 208 2.08 -1.30 11.51
C ARG A 208 1.14 -1.35 12.72
N ASN A 209 0.52 -0.23 13.08
CA ASN A 209 -0.38 -0.14 14.23
C ASN A 209 -1.60 -1.05 14.08
N PHE A 210 -2.00 -1.37 12.85
CA PHE A 210 -3.12 -2.29 12.62
C PHE A 210 -2.74 -3.76 12.87
N TYR A 211 -1.43 -4.08 12.88
CA TYR A 211 -0.92 -5.44 12.92
C TYR A 211 -0.24 -5.83 14.25
N GLU A 212 0.10 -4.85 15.09
CA GLU A 212 0.91 -5.03 16.29
C GLU A 212 0.36 -6.11 17.22
N ASN A 213 -0.94 -6.05 17.50
CA ASN A 213 -1.63 -6.94 18.45
C ASN A 213 -2.37 -8.11 17.79
N LEU A 214 -2.15 -8.35 16.49
CA LEU A 214 -2.81 -9.48 15.83
C LEU A 214 -2.31 -10.82 16.38
N PRO A 215 -3.20 -11.82 16.50
CA PRO A 215 -2.78 -13.19 16.75
C PRO A 215 -1.98 -13.73 15.56
N ASP A 216 -1.38 -14.91 15.74
CA ASP A 216 -0.90 -15.68 14.60
C ASP A 216 -2.12 -16.13 13.77
N MET A 217 -2.05 -15.96 12.46
CA MET A 217 -3.10 -16.21 11.47
C MET A 217 -2.59 -17.15 10.37
N PRO A 218 -2.36 -18.45 10.69
CA PRO A 218 -1.79 -19.43 9.77
C PRO A 218 -2.70 -19.80 8.59
N GLU A 219 -3.95 -19.35 8.61
CA GLU A 219 -4.92 -19.52 7.52
C GLU A 219 -5.09 -18.27 6.65
N THR A 220 -4.39 -17.18 6.98
CA THR A 220 -4.50 -15.91 6.27
C THR A 220 -3.28 -15.68 5.38
N LEU A 221 -3.52 -15.36 4.10
CA LEU A 221 -2.47 -14.93 3.18
C LEU A 221 -2.26 -13.40 3.29
N LEU A 222 -1.00 -12.96 3.37
CA LEU A 222 -0.66 -11.54 3.22
C LEU A 222 -0.32 -11.24 1.75
N VAL A 223 -0.98 -10.22 1.18
CA VAL A 223 -0.70 -9.71 -0.17
C VAL A 223 -0.28 -8.24 -0.05
N PRO A 224 1.04 -7.95 0.05
CA PRO A 224 1.54 -6.60 0.19
C PRO A 224 2.21 -6.08 -1.10
N LEU A 225 2.25 -4.76 -1.24
CA LEU A 225 3.18 -4.10 -2.16
C LEU A 225 4.61 -4.24 -1.60
N SER A 226 5.58 -4.47 -2.48
CA SER A 226 6.98 -4.79 -2.13
C SER A 226 7.67 -3.76 -1.23
N ILE A 227 7.22 -2.50 -1.26
CA ILE A 227 7.75 -1.35 -0.52
C ILE A 227 6.93 -0.98 0.73
N CYS A 228 5.93 -1.78 1.09
CA CYS A 228 5.14 -1.60 2.32
C CYS A 228 5.90 -2.04 3.57
N PRO A 229 5.64 -1.46 4.75
CA PRO A 229 6.36 -1.81 5.99
C PRO A 229 5.86 -3.11 6.64
N PHE A 230 5.83 -4.24 5.91
CA PHE A 230 5.21 -5.48 6.38
C PHE A 230 6.15 -6.46 7.08
N TYR A 231 7.47 -6.32 6.94
CA TYR A 231 8.46 -7.18 7.60
C TYR A 231 8.22 -7.46 9.10
N PRO A 232 7.69 -6.54 9.97
CA PRO A 232 7.59 -6.83 11.40
C PRO A 232 6.55 -7.89 11.76
N TYR A 233 5.57 -8.11 10.88
CA TYR A 233 4.40 -8.95 11.17
C TYR A 233 4.13 -9.99 10.08
N ALA A 234 4.92 -10.03 9.01
CA ALA A 234 4.79 -11.03 7.94
C ALA A 234 4.74 -12.48 8.47
N ARG A 235 5.51 -12.78 9.53
CA ARG A 235 5.55 -14.10 10.18
C ARG A 235 4.23 -14.54 10.83
N LYS A 236 3.31 -13.61 11.08
CA LYS A 236 1.99 -13.92 11.65
C LYS A 236 1.07 -14.57 10.61
N PHE A 237 1.37 -14.46 9.32
CA PHE A 237 0.53 -14.94 8.24
C PHE A 237 1.01 -16.31 7.74
N ARG A 238 0.14 -17.02 7.02
CA ARG A 238 0.49 -18.28 6.34
C ARG A 238 1.72 -18.13 5.44
N GLY A 239 1.78 -16.99 4.75
CA GLY A 239 2.86 -16.61 3.87
C GLY A 239 2.59 -15.25 3.22
N VAL A 240 3.48 -14.88 2.31
CA VAL A 240 3.43 -13.61 1.58
C VAL A 240 3.39 -13.88 0.09
N VAL A 241 2.50 -13.22 -0.65
CA VAL A 241 2.49 -13.18 -2.12
C VAL A 241 2.56 -11.71 -2.53
N MET A 242 3.63 -11.31 -3.20
CA MET A 242 3.87 -9.89 -3.50
C MET A 242 3.00 -9.40 -4.66
N MET A 243 2.48 -8.19 -4.55
CA MET A 243 1.73 -7.54 -5.63
C MET A 243 2.59 -7.28 -6.86
N ASP A 244 3.87 -6.98 -6.69
CA ASP A 244 4.73 -6.40 -7.70
C ASP A 244 6.18 -6.90 -7.60
N SER A 245 6.89 -6.79 -8.73
CA SER A 245 8.36 -6.86 -8.73
C SER A 245 8.97 -5.61 -8.13
N PHE A 246 9.76 -5.80 -7.08
CA PHE A 246 10.42 -4.70 -6.38
C PHE A 246 11.49 -3.97 -7.21
N ASN A 247 12.08 -4.65 -8.20
CA ASN A 247 13.02 -4.08 -9.17
C ASN A 247 13.14 -5.02 -10.37
N LEU A 248 12.69 -4.59 -11.56
CA LEU A 248 12.71 -5.42 -12.78
C LEU A 248 14.11 -5.75 -13.30
N GLU A 249 15.13 -4.99 -12.90
CA GLU A 249 16.51 -5.33 -13.21
C GLU A 249 17.01 -6.51 -12.36
N LEU A 250 16.49 -6.68 -11.15
CA LEU A 250 16.91 -7.71 -10.18
C LEU A 250 16.00 -8.94 -10.23
N LEU A 251 14.70 -8.73 -10.42
CA LEU A 251 13.66 -9.72 -10.57
C LEU A 251 12.94 -9.47 -11.91
N PRO A 252 13.32 -10.15 -13.00
CA PRO A 252 12.82 -9.88 -14.36
C PRO A 252 11.42 -10.47 -14.62
N ASN A 253 10.53 -10.43 -13.62
CA ASN A 253 9.14 -10.80 -13.77
C ASN A 253 8.28 -9.52 -13.84
N PRO A 254 7.64 -9.18 -14.96
CA PRO A 254 6.86 -7.95 -15.08
C PRO A 254 5.49 -8.02 -14.40
N ALA A 255 5.13 -9.14 -13.77
CA ALA A 255 3.84 -9.30 -13.11
C ALA A 255 3.61 -8.20 -12.06
N ARG A 256 2.43 -7.61 -12.15
CA ARG A 256 1.94 -6.61 -11.21
C ARG A 256 0.45 -6.82 -11.04
N LEU A 257 0.02 -6.97 -9.80
CA LEU A 257 -1.39 -6.93 -9.43
C LEU A 257 -1.97 -5.61 -9.91
N ARG A 258 -3.18 -5.63 -10.46
CA ARG A 258 -3.87 -4.40 -10.83
C ARG A 258 -4.13 -3.57 -9.56
N GLU A 259 -3.35 -2.51 -9.38
CA GLU A 259 -3.46 -1.58 -8.26
C GLU A 259 -3.28 -0.13 -8.73
N SER A 260 -3.55 0.81 -7.84
CA SER A 260 -3.36 2.23 -8.07
C SER A 260 -2.99 2.95 -6.78
N TYR A 261 -2.12 3.95 -6.89
CA TYR A 261 -1.74 4.82 -5.78
C TYR A 261 -2.88 5.74 -5.29
N VAL A 262 -4.05 5.73 -5.94
CA VAL A 262 -5.23 6.50 -5.51
C VAL A 262 -5.89 5.85 -4.28
N SER A 263 -6.04 4.52 -4.24
CA SER A 263 -6.68 3.84 -3.11
C SER A 263 -6.50 2.31 -3.11
N THR A 264 -6.38 1.73 -1.91
CA THR A 264 -6.22 0.28 -1.67
C THR A 264 -7.37 -0.57 -2.22
N ILE A 265 -8.58 -0.04 -2.36
CA ILE A 265 -9.72 -0.78 -2.97
C ILE A 265 -9.37 -1.30 -4.37
N THR A 266 -8.54 -0.58 -5.13
CA THR A 266 -8.11 -1.02 -6.46
C THR A 266 -7.29 -2.31 -6.41
N ALA A 267 -6.38 -2.44 -5.43
CA ALA A 267 -5.65 -3.67 -5.17
C ALA A 267 -6.58 -4.82 -4.70
N CYS A 268 -7.67 -4.51 -3.98
CA CYS A 268 -8.70 -5.51 -3.66
C CYS A 268 -9.40 -6.05 -4.91
N LEU A 269 -9.70 -5.18 -5.87
CA LEU A 269 -10.21 -5.58 -7.19
C LEU A 269 -9.19 -6.43 -7.95
N GLY A 270 -7.93 -6.02 -7.97
CA GLY A 270 -6.84 -6.81 -8.55
C GLY A 270 -6.70 -8.19 -7.90
N LEU A 271 -6.90 -8.31 -6.58
CA LEU A 271 -6.94 -9.61 -5.91
C LEU A 271 -8.11 -10.46 -6.42
N ALA A 272 -9.30 -9.88 -6.60
CA ALA A 272 -10.45 -10.60 -7.16
C ALA A 272 -10.15 -11.14 -8.58
N GLU A 273 -9.46 -10.34 -9.40
CA GLU A 273 -8.94 -10.74 -10.72
C GLU A 273 -7.97 -11.92 -10.58
N ALA A 274 -6.97 -11.81 -9.71
CA ALA A 274 -5.98 -12.86 -9.47
C ALA A 274 -6.57 -14.14 -8.86
N LEU A 275 -7.64 -14.07 -8.08
CA LEU A 275 -8.32 -15.25 -7.57
C LEU A 275 -9.28 -15.88 -8.59
N HIS A 276 -9.50 -15.23 -9.75
CA HIS A 276 -10.55 -15.56 -10.70
C HIS A 276 -11.93 -15.65 -10.02
N ALA A 277 -12.19 -14.75 -9.06
CA ALA A 277 -13.44 -14.78 -8.29
C ALA A 277 -14.64 -14.57 -9.24
N PRO A 278 -15.66 -15.46 -9.25
CA PRO A 278 -16.83 -15.28 -10.10
C PRO A 278 -17.70 -14.10 -9.64
N HIS A 279 -17.79 -13.91 -8.32
CA HIS A 279 -18.49 -12.81 -7.67
C HIS A 279 -17.57 -12.14 -6.65
N CYS A 280 -17.54 -10.82 -6.65
CA CYS A 280 -16.80 -10.02 -5.68
C CYS A 280 -17.73 -8.97 -5.07
N PHE A 281 -18.04 -9.13 -3.78
CA PHE A 281 -18.88 -8.23 -3.00
C PHE A 281 -17.99 -7.24 -2.27
N ILE A 282 -18.30 -5.95 -2.35
CA ILE A 282 -17.54 -4.88 -1.72
C ILE A 282 -18.39 -4.27 -0.59
N ALA A 283 -17.90 -4.43 0.64
CA ALA A 283 -18.47 -3.85 1.85
C ALA A 283 -17.62 -2.68 2.35
N GLY A 284 -18.26 -1.63 2.87
CA GLY A 284 -17.54 -0.45 3.39
C GLY A 284 -16.89 0.43 2.33
N ALA A 285 -17.35 0.35 1.07
CA ALA A 285 -16.92 1.24 -0.01
C ALA A 285 -17.83 2.48 -0.14
N ASP A 286 -18.16 3.14 0.97
CA ASP A 286 -19.05 4.30 0.98
C ASP A 286 -18.50 5.46 0.13
N LEU A 287 -17.16 5.64 0.17
CA LEU A 287 -16.43 6.73 -0.52
C LEU A 287 -17.08 8.11 -0.28
N SER A 288 -17.61 8.29 0.91
CA SER A 288 -18.35 9.46 1.34
C SER A 288 -18.56 9.41 2.85
N ALA A 289 -18.98 10.54 3.43
CA ALA A 289 -19.44 10.63 4.81
C ALA A 289 -20.87 11.22 4.83
N PRO A 290 -21.73 10.80 5.76
CA PRO A 290 -23.06 11.38 5.91
C PRO A 290 -22.96 12.88 6.25
N LEU A 291 -23.85 13.68 5.68
CA LEU A 291 -23.92 15.12 5.97
C LEU A 291 -24.84 15.38 7.17
N ALA A 292 -24.38 16.16 8.15
CA ALA A 292 -25.27 16.74 9.15
C ALA A 292 -26.06 17.88 8.48
N LEU A 293 -27.32 17.61 8.12
CA LEU A 293 -28.12 18.42 7.18
C LEU A 293 -28.67 19.75 7.71
N ALA A 294 -28.58 20.06 9.00
CA ALA A 294 -29.28 21.22 9.57
C ALA A 294 -28.84 22.56 8.92
N GLY A 295 -29.70 23.13 8.05
CA GLY A 295 -29.60 24.49 7.51
C GLY A 295 -28.93 24.65 6.15
N HIS A 296 -28.90 23.64 5.28
CA HIS A 296 -28.21 23.73 3.98
C HIS A 296 -29.13 24.25 2.84
N PRO A 297 -28.66 25.18 1.96
CA PRO A 297 -29.48 25.81 0.91
C PRO A 297 -30.05 24.90 -0.19
N TYR A 298 -29.62 23.64 -0.24
CA TYR A 298 -30.12 22.63 -1.19
C TYR A 298 -31.04 21.59 -0.54
N GLU A 299 -31.37 21.74 0.75
CA GLU A 299 -32.34 20.89 1.44
C GLU A 299 -33.71 20.97 0.73
N GLY A 300 -34.20 19.83 0.21
CA GLY A 300 -35.50 19.72 -0.46
C GLY A 300 -35.60 20.26 -1.90
N ARG A 301 -34.47 20.52 -2.59
CA ARG A 301 -34.47 21.24 -3.89
C ARG A 301 -34.23 20.43 -5.17
N THR A 302 -34.29 19.09 -5.20
CA THR A 302 -34.06 18.37 -6.47
C THR A 302 -34.94 17.13 -6.67
N SER A 303 -35.37 16.94 -7.93
CA SER A 303 -36.02 15.74 -8.47
C SER A 303 -35.04 14.82 -9.22
N GLY A 304 -33.74 14.89 -8.91
CA GLY A 304 -32.66 14.11 -9.55
C GLY A 304 -31.31 14.23 -8.82
N PRO A 305 -30.26 13.48 -9.25
CA PRO A 305 -28.94 13.50 -8.61
C PRO A 305 -28.32 14.89 -8.63
N LEU A 306 -27.84 15.33 -7.47
CA LEU A 306 -27.13 16.60 -7.34
C LEU A 306 -25.77 16.50 -8.04
N PRO A 307 -25.45 17.46 -8.95
CA PRO A 307 -24.07 17.66 -9.40
C PRO A 307 -23.11 17.78 -8.22
N VAL A 308 -21.82 17.55 -8.48
CA VAL A 308 -20.79 17.73 -7.46
C VAL A 308 -20.65 19.22 -7.18
N PHE A 309 -20.90 19.64 -5.93
CA PHE A 309 -20.70 21.03 -5.50
C PHE A 309 -19.58 21.12 -4.47
N SER A 310 -18.61 22.00 -4.70
CA SER A 310 -17.65 22.33 -3.65
C SER A 310 -18.35 23.09 -2.52
N HIS A 311 -18.14 22.66 -1.29
CA HIS A 311 -18.56 23.38 -0.11
C HIS A 311 -17.42 23.36 0.92
N ARG A 312 -16.88 24.53 1.25
CA ARG A 312 -15.72 24.68 2.13
C ARG A 312 -14.51 23.88 1.61
N ASN A 313 -14.19 22.76 2.26
CA ASN A 313 -13.07 21.86 1.95
C ASN A 313 -13.55 20.43 1.62
N THR A 314 -14.82 20.28 1.24
CA THR A 314 -15.45 19.03 0.80
C THR A 314 -16.25 19.24 -0.47
N TYR A 315 -16.65 18.15 -1.12
CA TYR A 315 -17.72 18.13 -2.11
C TYR A 315 -19.02 17.65 -1.48
N LEU A 316 -20.13 18.16 -1.98
CA LEU A 316 -21.48 17.67 -1.72
C LEU A 316 -22.01 17.00 -2.98
N PHE A 317 -22.67 15.87 -2.80
CA PHE A 317 -23.28 15.09 -3.87
C PHE A 317 -24.37 14.19 -3.29
N GLN A 318 -25.20 13.60 -4.16
CA GLN A 318 -26.18 12.61 -3.77
C GLN A 318 -25.61 11.19 -3.95
N ARG A 319 -25.82 10.32 -2.96
CA ARG A 319 -25.49 8.89 -3.06
C ARG A 319 -26.59 8.13 -3.80
N ARG A 320 -26.34 6.85 -4.11
CA ARG A 320 -27.30 5.99 -4.83
C ARG A 320 -28.60 5.71 -4.07
N ASP A 321 -28.57 5.80 -2.74
CA ASP A 321 -29.75 5.70 -1.87
C ASP A 321 -30.59 7.00 -1.83
N GLY A 322 -30.17 8.04 -2.58
CA GLY A 322 -30.84 9.35 -2.61
C GLY A 322 -30.46 10.28 -1.46
N SER A 323 -29.65 9.84 -0.50
CA SER A 323 -29.21 10.68 0.60
C SER A 323 -28.10 11.64 0.18
N LEU A 324 -28.06 12.80 0.83
CA LEU A 324 -27.00 13.78 0.64
C LEU A 324 -25.76 13.36 1.43
N ALA A 325 -24.59 13.43 0.79
CA ALA A 325 -23.33 13.11 1.42
C ALA A 325 -22.27 14.14 1.09
N GLN A 326 -21.19 14.08 1.86
CA GLN A 326 -19.98 14.84 1.60
C GLN A 326 -18.79 13.93 1.31
N GLY A 327 -17.83 14.42 0.54
CA GLY A 327 -16.60 13.70 0.24
C GLY A 327 -15.44 14.62 -0.12
N TRP A 328 -14.32 14.03 -0.51
CA TRP A 328 -13.11 14.72 -0.92
C TRP A 328 -12.69 14.27 -2.32
N ASP A 329 -11.77 14.99 -2.97
CA ASP A 329 -11.28 14.64 -4.32
C ASP A 329 -10.88 13.17 -4.41
N TYR A 330 -10.17 12.67 -3.40
CA TYR A 330 -9.67 11.30 -3.40
C TYR A 330 -10.78 10.25 -3.36
N PHE A 331 -11.94 10.53 -2.76
CA PHE A 331 -13.08 9.62 -2.78
C PHE A 331 -13.73 9.58 -4.16
N ILE A 332 -13.95 10.73 -4.77
CA ILE A 332 -14.52 10.86 -6.12
C ILE A 332 -13.58 10.21 -7.14
N ALA A 333 -12.28 10.51 -7.03
CA ALA A 333 -11.24 9.92 -7.86
C ALA A 333 -11.14 8.40 -7.70
N THR A 334 -11.28 7.89 -6.47
CA THR A 334 -11.31 6.45 -6.19
C THR A 334 -12.51 5.80 -6.85
N ALA A 335 -13.72 6.36 -6.69
CA ALA A 335 -14.94 5.78 -7.27
C ALA A 335 -14.85 5.65 -8.79
N GLN A 336 -14.36 6.70 -9.47
CA GLN A 336 -14.14 6.68 -10.91
C GLN A 336 -13.18 5.58 -11.35
N GLU A 337 -12.04 5.45 -10.66
CA GLU A 337 -11.01 4.48 -11.04
C GLU A 337 -11.44 3.05 -10.78
N VAL A 338 -12.14 2.83 -9.66
CA VAL A 338 -12.69 1.53 -9.28
C VAL A 338 -13.70 1.03 -10.31
N ASP A 339 -14.54 1.93 -10.85
CA ASP A 339 -15.45 1.61 -11.95
C ASP A 339 -14.69 1.17 -13.22
N GLN A 340 -13.62 1.88 -13.58
CA GLN A 340 -12.78 1.52 -14.73
C GLN A 340 -12.07 0.17 -14.52
N PHE A 341 -11.60 -0.11 -13.31
CA PHE A 341 -10.96 -1.38 -12.98
C PHE A 341 -11.98 -2.53 -13.02
N ALA A 342 -13.17 -2.32 -12.48
CA ALA A 342 -14.23 -3.33 -12.52
C ALA A 342 -14.63 -3.69 -13.95
N GLU A 343 -14.75 -2.70 -14.84
CA GLU A 343 -14.97 -2.94 -16.28
C GLU A 343 -13.87 -3.79 -16.89
N ALA A 344 -12.60 -3.38 -16.72
CA ALA A 344 -11.46 -4.07 -17.31
C ALA A 344 -11.31 -5.50 -16.79
N ILE A 345 -11.50 -5.71 -15.48
CA ILE A 345 -11.43 -7.03 -14.86
C ILE A 345 -12.60 -7.89 -15.34
N GLY A 346 -13.82 -7.35 -15.38
CA GLY A 346 -14.99 -8.07 -15.88
C GLY A 346 -14.80 -8.56 -17.32
N GLN A 347 -14.12 -7.78 -18.17
CA GLN A 347 -13.76 -8.18 -19.53
C GLN A 347 -12.65 -9.25 -19.57
N ASN A 348 -11.70 -9.21 -18.63
CA ASN A 348 -10.54 -10.12 -18.61
C ASN A 348 -10.86 -11.50 -18.01
N THR A 349 -11.46 -11.52 -16.82
CA THR A 349 -11.70 -12.75 -16.05
C THR A 349 -13.16 -13.13 -15.91
N GLY A 350 -14.10 -12.26 -16.31
CA GLY A 350 -15.53 -12.47 -16.10
C GLY A 350 -16.01 -12.21 -14.68
N THR A 351 -15.15 -11.69 -13.79
CA THR A 351 -15.52 -11.35 -12.40
C THR A 351 -16.62 -10.29 -12.37
N ARG A 352 -17.68 -10.55 -11.61
CA ARG A 352 -18.78 -9.59 -11.40
C ARG A 352 -18.65 -8.95 -10.03
N PHE A 353 -18.77 -7.63 -9.99
CA PHE A 353 -18.68 -6.87 -8.74
C PHE A 353 -20.05 -6.46 -8.24
N TYR A 354 -20.19 -6.35 -6.92
CA TYR A 354 -21.42 -5.94 -6.25
C TYR A 354 -21.07 -5.01 -5.08
N SER A 355 -21.92 -4.02 -4.81
CA SER A 355 -21.84 -3.27 -3.55
C SER A 355 -22.86 -3.81 -2.57
N THR A 356 -22.47 -4.04 -1.32
CA THR A 356 -23.38 -4.53 -0.27
C THR A 356 -24.32 -3.45 0.25
N THR A 357 -24.17 -2.20 -0.19
CA THR A 357 -25.00 -1.06 0.23
C THR A 357 -25.30 -0.13 -0.96
N ASP A 358 -26.38 0.63 -0.89
CA ASP A 358 -26.63 1.77 -1.81
C ASP A 358 -26.06 3.09 -1.24
N ALA A 359 -25.50 3.07 -0.03
CA ALA A 359 -24.82 4.19 0.62
C ALA A 359 -23.39 4.44 0.06
N THR A 360 -23.21 4.33 -1.26
CA THR A 360 -21.89 4.35 -1.94
C THR A 360 -21.84 5.33 -3.12
N LEU A 361 -20.62 5.73 -3.49
CA LEU A 361 -20.30 6.48 -4.72
C LEU A 361 -19.98 5.58 -5.93
N LEU A 362 -19.90 4.26 -5.75
CA LEU A 362 -19.63 3.31 -6.84
C LEU A 362 -20.82 3.20 -7.81
N SER A 363 -20.55 3.08 -9.11
CA SER A 363 -21.60 3.08 -10.13
C SER A 363 -22.49 1.84 -10.05
N ARG A 364 -23.81 2.02 -10.28
CA ARG A 364 -24.77 0.91 -10.44
C ARG A 364 -24.43 -0.01 -11.62
N ARG A 365 -23.74 0.52 -12.64
CA ARG A 365 -23.37 -0.24 -13.84
C ARG A 365 -22.39 -1.37 -13.53
N TRP A 366 -21.40 -1.09 -12.69
CA TRP A 366 -20.31 -2.03 -12.40
C TRP A 366 -20.41 -2.67 -11.03
N PHE A 367 -21.10 -2.01 -10.10
CA PHE A 367 -21.35 -2.48 -8.74
C PHE A 367 -22.85 -2.46 -8.44
N PRO A 368 -23.70 -3.24 -9.14
CA PRO A 368 -25.09 -3.39 -8.76
C PRO A 368 -25.22 -3.75 -7.27
N HIS A 369 -26.34 -3.38 -6.66
CA HIS A 369 -26.57 -3.69 -5.25
C HIS A 369 -26.70 -5.20 -5.07
N GLY A 370 -25.81 -5.79 -4.28
CA GLY A 370 -25.81 -7.19 -3.89
C GLY A 370 -25.90 -7.26 -2.37
N PRO A 371 -27.12 -7.23 -1.80
CA PRO A 371 -27.30 -7.19 -0.36
C PRO A 371 -26.72 -8.47 0.29
N PRO A 372 -26.40 -8.45 1.59
CA PRO A 372 -25.98 -9.60 2.39
C PRO A 372 -26.64 -10.95 2.06
N GLU A 373 -27.95 -10.95 1.84
CA GLU A 373 -28.76 -12.13 1.50
C GLU A 373 -28.27 -12.83 0.23
N THR A 374 -27.72 -12.08 -0.72
CA THR A 374 -27.17 -12.61 -1.96
C THR A 374 -25.97 -13.49 -1.68
N ILE A 375 -25.11 -13.08 -0.74
CA ILE A 375 -23.92 -13.85 -0.33
C ILE A 375 -24.35 -15.14 0.38
N LEU A 376 -25.30 -15.02 1.31
CA LEU A 376 -25.83 -16.17 2.06
C LEU A 376 -26.57 -17.20 1.18
N GLY A 377 -27.03 -16.77 0.00
CA GLY A 377 -27.64 -17.67 -0.99
C GLY A 377 -26.63 -18.42 -1.87
N LEU A 378 -25.34 -18.10 -1.82
CA LEU A 378 -24.31 -18.81 -2.59
C LEU A 378 -24.03 -20.20 -2.01
N PRO A 379 -23.44 -21.14 -2.76
CA PRO A 379 -22.93 -22.37 -2.20
C PRO A 379 -21.86 -22.12 -1.13
N GLN A 380 -21.73 -23.02 -0.17
CA GLN A 380 -20.64 -22.95 0.80
C GLN A 380 -19.28 -23.14 0.12
N VAL A 381 -18.27 -22.43 0.60
CA VAL A 381 -16.90 -22.52 0.09
C VAL A 381 -16.06 -23.52 0.86
N ASP A 382 -15.31 -24.34 0.15
CA ASP A 382 -14.29 -25.21 0.75
C ASP A 382 -12.95 -24.45 0.87
N ARG A 383 -12.64 -24.01 2.09
CA ARG A 383 -11.38 -23.30 2.39
C ARG A 383 -10.15 -24.18 2.28
N ALA A 384 -10.28 -25.50 2.41
CA ALA A 384 -9.13 -26.39 2.25
C ALA A 384 -8.58 -26.31 0.82
N VAL A 385 -9.46 -26.13 -0.18
CA VAL A 385 -9.06 -25.90 -1.58
C VAL A 385 -8.26 -24.61 -1.73
N PHE A 386 -8.72 -23.51 -1.11
CA PHE A 386 -8.00 -22.25 -1.10
C PHE A 386 -6.62 -22.38 -0.45
N LEU A 387 -6.55 -22.95 0.76
CA LEU A 387 -5.29 -23.09 1.50
C LEU A 387 -4.29 -24.00 0.75
N ALA A 388 -4.76 -25.09 0.14
CA ALA A 388 -3.92 -25.95 -0.66
C ALA A 388 -3.38 -25.25 -1.92
N ALA A 389 -4.17 -24.37 -2.55
CA ALA A 389 -3.68 -23.53 -3.66
C ALA A 389 -2.64 -22.51 -3.19
N VAL A 390 -2.88 -21.87 -2.04
CA VAL A 390 -1.90 -20.95 -1.43
C VAL A 390 -0.59 -21.68 -1.13
N ASP A 391 -0.62 -22.90 -0.60
CA ASP A 391 0.60 -23.67 -0.32
C ASP A 391 1.39 -24.00 -1.59
N ARG A 392 0.72 -24.36 -2.68
CA ARG A 392 1.37 -24.57 -3.98
C ARG A 392 2.03 -23.29 -4.47
N VAL A 393 1.36 -22.15 -4.34
CA VAL A 393 1.90 -20.84 -4.71
C VAL A 393 3.13 -20.51 -3.88
N LEU A 394 3.05 -20.64 -2.55
CA LEU A 394 4.15 -20.34 -1.62
C LEU A 394 5.35 -21.28 -1.76
N ALA A 395 5.16 -22.47 -2.35
CA ALA A 395 6.25 -23.38 -2.67
C ALA A 395 7.09 -22.91 -3.87
N VAL A 396 6.58 -21.98 -4.70
CA VAL A 396 7.28 -21.43 -5.86
C VAL A 396 8.09 -20.21 -5.44
N ARG A 397 9.36 -20.15 -5.87
CA ARG A 397 10.22 -18.97 -5.72
C ARG A 397 10.36 -18.22 -7.02
N GLU A 398 10.54 -16.91 -6.90
CA GLU A 398 10.95 -16.08 -8.02
C GLU A 398 12.44 -16.26 -8.35
N ASP A 399 12.79 -16.08 -9.61
CA ASP A 399 14.18 -16.11 -10.07
C ASP A 399 14.81 -14.72 -9.94
N VAL A 400 15.44 -14.46 -8.79
CA VAL A 400 16.11 -13.19 -8.48
C VAL A 400 17.60 -13.31 -8.84
N ASP A 401 18.13 -12.35 -9.60
CA ASP A 401 19.57 -12.26 -9.91
C ASP A 401 20.34 -11.84 -8.65
N ILE A 402 20.78 -12.83 -7.88
CA ILE A 402 21.49 -12.62 -6.60
C ILE A 402 22.80 -11.84 -6.78
N THR A 403 23.49 -12.03 -7.90
CA THR A 403 24.77 -11.36 -8.16
C THR A 403 24.54 -9.88 -8.45
N ARG A 404 23.59 -9.55 -9.32
CA ARG A 404 23.22 -8.16 -9.61
C ARG A 404 22.63 -7.48 -8.38
N THR A 405 21.82 -8.19 -7.60
CA THR A 405 21.27 -7.71 -6.34
C THR A 405 22.38 -7.36 -5.36
N ARG A 406 23.39 -8.21 -5.20
CA ARG A 406 24.58 -7.93 -4.39
C ARG A 406 25.30 -6.66 -4.85
N MET A 407 25.55 -6.52 -6.16
CA MET A 407 26.23 -5.34 -6.70
C MET A 407 25.42 -4.06 -6.51
N HIS A 408 24.09 -4.14 -6.67
CA HIS A 408 23.18 -3.03 -6.40
C HIS A 408 23.24 -2.58 -4.94
N LEU A 409 23.14 -3.51 -3.99
CA LEU A 409 23.21 -3.20 -2.56
C LEU A 409 24.57 -2.62 -2.13
N LEU A 410 25.67 -3.12 -2.72
CA LEU A 410 27.01 -2.58 -2.45
C LEU A 410 27.14 -1.13 -2.91
N ARG A 411 26.66 -0.81 -4.12
CA ARG A 411 26.67 0.56 -4.66
C ARG A 411 25.84 1.50 -3.79
N LEU A 412 24.62 1.11 -3.44
CA LEU A 412 23.78 1.87 -2.53
C LEU A 412 24.46 2.07 -1.16
N LEU A 413 25.22 1.09 -0.68
CA LEU A 413 25.84 1.17 0.65
C LEU A 413 26.95 2.22 0.68
N GLU A 414 27.70 2.36 -0.41
CA GLU A 414 28.69 3.42 -0.57
C GLU A 414 28.04 4.81 -0.58
N GLU A 415 26.95 4.97 -1.33
CA GLU A 415 26.17 6.22 -1.39
C GLU A 415 25.61 6.62 -0.01
N VAL A 416 24.97 5.67 0.68
CA VAL A 416 24.36 5.92 2.00
C VAL A 416 25.40 6.18 3.08
N ARG A 417 26.58 5.54 3.02
CA ARG A 417 27.70 5.83 3.95
C ARG A 417 28.23 7.25 3.79
N GLY A 418 28.31 7.74 2.56
CA GLY A 418 28.67 9.13 2.28
C GLY A 418 27.67 10.10 2.92
N ALA A 419 26.38 9.82 2.74
CA ALA A 419 25.32 10.61 3.37
C ALA A 419 25.39 10.55 4.92
N GLU A 420 25.44 9.37 5.53
CA GLU A 420 25.50 9.22 6.99
C GLU A 420 26.74 9.92 7.57
N THR A 421 27.90 9.79 6.93
CA THR A 421 29.15 10.45 7.38
C THR A 421 29.01 11.97 7.35
N ALA A 422 28.34 12.53 6.33
CA ALA A 422 28.08 13.96 6.28
C ALA A 422 27.22 14.47 7.47
N TYR A 423 26.28 13.65 7.95
CA TYR A 423 25.42 14.01 9.09
C TYR A 423 26.05 13.70 10.47
N VAL A 424 26.79 12.60 10.59
CA VAL A 424 27.26 12.07 11.89
C VAL A 424 28.73 12.40 12.17
N GLY A 425 29.58 12.46 11.15
CA GLY A 425 31.03 12.58 11.30
C GLY A 425 31.51 13.94 11.81
N GLY A 426 30.64 14.96 11.80
CA GLY A 426 31.03 16.34 12.03
C GLY A 426 31.88 16.90 10.88
N GLY A 427 31.89 18.22 10.70
CA GLY A 427 32.71 18.89 9.68
C GLY A 427 31.98 19.37 8.44
N VAL A 428 30.71 18.98 8.22
CA VAL A 428 29.83 19.64 7.24
C VAL A 428 29.05 20.75 7.94
N PRO A 429 29.13 22.02 7.49
CA PRO A 429 28.34 23.10 8.07
C PRO A 429 26.84 22.81 8.03
N ARG A 430 26.12 23.19 9.08
CA ARG A 430 24.68 22.94 9.20
C ARG A 430 23.88 23.49 8.01
N GLU A 431 24.23 24.67 7.53
CA GLU A 431 23.61 25.32 6.36
C GLU A 431 23.69 24.48 5.08
N VAL A 432 24.78 23.71 4.92
CA VAL A 432 24.94 22.76 3.81
C VAL A 432 24.02 21.56 4.01
N LEU A 433 23.95 21.02 5.23
CA LEU A 433 23.06 19.90 5.56
C LEU A 433 21.57 20.27 5.45
N GLU A 434 21.19 21.51 5.74
CA GLU A 434 19.81 21.99 5.58
C GLU A 434 19.34 21.95 4.13
N ASN A 435 20.26 22.15 3.18
CA ASN A 435 20.01 22.09 1.74
C ASN A 435 20.24 20.71 1.12
N HIS A 436 20.75 19.74 1.89
CA HIS A 436 20.99 18.38 1.41
C HIS A 436 19.68 17.67 1.00
N THR A 437 19.73 16.89 -0.07
CA THR A 437 18.56 16.21 -0.67
C THR A 437 17.79 15.36 0.35
N LEU A 438 18.48 14.68 1.27
CA LEU A 438 17.82 13.90 2.32
C LEU A 438 17.07 14.78 3.33
N THR A 439 17.63 15.93 3.73
CA THR A 439 16.94 16.87 4.63
C THR A 439 15.69 17.45 3.97
N LYS A 440 15.77 17.80 2.68
CA LYS A 440 14.61 18.23 1.89
C LYS A 440 13.54 17.15 1.81
N ALA A 441 13.93 15.90 1.53
CA ALA A 441 13.02 14.76 1.47
C ALA A 441 12.30 14.54 2.80
N VAL A 442 13.04 14.58 3.92
CA VAL A 442 12.49 14.54 5.28
C VAL A 442 11.50 15.67 5.53
N GLY A 443 11.81 16.89 5.07
CA GLY A 443 10.91 18.04 5.15
C GLY A 443 9.59 17.87 4.37
N ARG A 444 9.56 16.98 3.37
CA ARG A 444 8.37 16.68 2.55
C ARG A 444 7.71 15.33 2.91
N MET A 445 8.18 14.64 3.94
CA MET A 445 7.58 13.38 4.38
C MET A 445 6.12 13.56 4.82
N ARG A 446 5.26 12.63 4.38
CA ARG A 446 3.83 12.63 4.75
C ARG A 446 3.54 11.86 6.03
N ASN A 447 4.40 10.92 6.42
CA ASN A 447 4.21 10.10 7.62
C ASN A 447 5.54 9.67 8.27
N PRO A 448 5.88 10.20 9.47
CA PRO A 448 5.17 11.28 10.16
C PRO A 448 5.29 12.61 9.40
N MET A 449 4.22 13.42 9.42
CA MET A 449 4.29 14.78 8.89
C MET A 449 4.97 15.68 9.93
N LEU A 450 6.13 16.24 9.59
CA LEU A 450 6.87 17.13 10.47
C LEU A 450 6.20 18.51 10.50
N LYS A 451 5.69 18.92 11.66
CA LYS A 451 5.06 20.25 11.89
C LYS A 451 5.94 21.11 12.78
N GLY A 452 5.93 22.43 12.56
CA GLY A 452 6.67 23.39 13.39
C GLY A 452 8.19 23.27 13.26
N ASP A 453 8.90 23.72 14.29
CA ASP A 453 10.36 23.82 14.32
C ASP A 453 11.04 22.50 14.69
N VAL A 454 10.70 21.43 13.95
CA VAL A 454 11.39 20.14 14.10
C VAL A 454 12.78 20.24 13.49
N ASP A 455 13.80 19.76 14.21
CA ASP A 455 15.16 19.64 13.70
C ASP A 455 15.25 18.62 12.55
N ARG A 456 15.01 19.11 11.32
CA ARG A 456 15.00 18.29 10.10
C ARG A 456 16.36 17.66 9.82
N VAL A 457 17.46 18.36 10.14
CA VAL A 457 18.83 17.84 9.99
C VAL A 457 19.04 16.66 10.92
N GLY A 458 18.65 16.78 12.19
CA GLY A 458 18.71 15.66 13.14
C GLY A 458 17.80 14.49 12.77
N VAL A 459 16.61 14.75 12.21
CA VAL A 459 15.74 13.68 11.67
C VAL A 459 16.42 13.00 10.48
N ALA A 460 16.98 13.75 9.53
CA ALA A 460 17.69 13.23 8.38
C ALA A 460 18.90 12.36 8.78
N ALA A 461 19.67 12.77 9.81
CA ALA A 461 20.75 11.97 10.37
C ALA A 461 20.27 10.60 10.87
N ARG A 462 19.15 10.57 11.63
CA ARG A 462 18.56 9.31 12.10
C ARG A 462 18.04 8.45 10.96
N VAL A 463 17.42 9.06 9.94
CA VAL A 463 16.95 8.35 8.74
C VAL A 463 18.12 7.75 7.97
N ALA A 464 19.21 8.49 7.75
CA ALA A 464 20.43 7.99 7.10
C ALA A 464 21.00 6.76 7.83
N SER A 465 21.05 6.81 9.17
CA SER A 465 21.53 5.68 9.95
C SER A 465 20.61 4.45 9.84
N LYS A 466 19.29 4.64 9.91
CA LYS A 466 18.32 3.56 9.68
C LYS A 466 18.35 2.99 8.26
N TRP A 467 18.69 3.82 7.28
CA TRP A 467 18.89 3.38 5.90
C TRP A 467 20.13 2.50 5.79
N ARG A 468 21.27 2.93 6.35
CA ARG A 468 22.49 2.13 6.39
C ARG A 468 22.28 0.80 7.10
N GLU A 469 21.62 0.80 8.27
CA GLU A 469 21.30 -0.43 9.01
C GLU A 469 20.52 -1.42 8.12
N ALA A 470 19.39 -0.98 7.56
CA ALA A 470 18.54 -1.83 6.71
C ALA A 470 19.28 -2.36 5.47
N LEU A 471 20.14 -1.53 4.88
CA LEU A 471 20.94 -1.89 3.73
C LEU A 471 22.02 -2.91 4.05
N ASN A 472 22.66 -2.75 5.21
CA ASN A 472 23.62 -3.73 5.70
C ASN A 472 22.94 -5.07 5.96
N ASP A 473 21.73 -5.08 6.51
CA ASP A 473 20.96 -6.31 6.73
C ASP A 473 20.64 -7.04 5.43
N ALA A 474 20.12 -6.30 4.43
CA ALA A 474 19.87 -6.84 3.10
C ALA A 474 21.16 -7.41 2.47
N ARG A 475 22.29 -6.69 2.62
CA ARG A 475 23.61 -7.16 2.14
C ARG A 475 24.02 -8.47 2.81
N LEU A 476 23.88 -8.59 4.13
CA LEU A 476 24.25 -9.80 4.88
C LEU A 476 23.40 -10.99 4.46
N LEU A 477 22.10 -10.78 4.28
CA LEU A 477 21.21 -11.80 3.78
C LEU A 477 21.63 -12.27 2.38
N ILE A 478 21.88 -11.35 1.45
CA ILE A 478 22.34 -11.69 0.10
C ILE A 478 23.69 -12.40 0.11
N GLN A 479 24.58 -12.02 1.02
CA GLN A 479 25.85 -12.69 1.22
C GLN A 479 25.65 -14.14 1.70
N ALA A 480 24.72 -14.39 2.63
CA ALA A 480 24.37 -15.74 3.08
C ALA A 480 23.73 -16.57 1.95
N VAL A 481 22.80 -16.00 1.18
CA VAL A 481 22.21 -16.65 -0.01
C VAL A 481 23.30 -17.01 -1.03
N THR A 482 24.26 -16.11 -1.26
CA THR A 482 25.41 -16.36 -2.15
C THR A 482 26.30 -17.50 -1.63
N GLN A 483 26.54 -17.58 -0.33
CA GLN A 483 27.33 -18.66 0.30
C GLN A 483 26.61 -20.00 0.20
N ALA A 484 25.32 -20.03 0.55
CA ALA A 484 24.47 -21.21 0.45
C ALA A 484 24.39 -21.73 -0.99
N GLY A 485 24.21 -20.85 -1.98
CA GLY A 485 24.21 -21.22 -3.40
C GLY A 485 25.54 -21.78 -3.92
N ARG A 486 26.65 -21.49 -3.22
CA ARG A 486 27.97 -22.10 -3.47
C ARG A 486 28.21 -23.36 -2.65
N GLY A 487 27.19 -23.87 -1.98
CA GLY A 487 27.25 -25.02 -1.08
C GLY A 487 28.05 -24.76 0.20
N ARG A 488 28.42 -23.51 0.53
CA ARG A 488 29.10 -23.20 1.79
C ARG A 488 28.09 -23.11 2.92
N ALA A 489 28.51 -23.54 4.11
CA ALA A 489 27.68 -23.35 5.28
C ALA A 489 27.72 -21.89 5.74
N VAL A 490 26.62 -21.45 6.35
CA VAL A 490 26.46 -20.10 6.92
C VAL A 490 26.49 -20.24 8.44
N PRO A 491 27.33 -19.47 9.16
CA PRO A 491 27.36 -19.49 10.61
C PRO A 491 26.03 -19.03 11.22
N LEU A 492 25.49 -19.84 12.13
CA LEU A 492 24.29 -19.55 12.92
C LEU A 492 24.62 -19.62 14.41
N LEU A 493 24.64 -18.45 15.05
CA LEU A 493 24.81 -18.30 16.49
C LEU A 493 23.43 -18.42 17.17
N CYS A 494 23.19 -19.52 17.87
CA CYS A 494 21.87 -19.84 18.43
C CYS A 494 21.92 -20.60 19.76
N LEU A 495 20.85 -20.49 20.54
CA LEU A 495 20.65 -21.34 21.71
C LEU A 495 20.10 -22.71 21.27
N PRO A 496 20.34 -23.80 22.05
CA PRO A 496 19.96 -25.16 21.65
C PRO A 496 18.49 -25.33 21.27
N HIS A 497 17.59 -24.67 22.01
CA HIS A 497 16.14 -24.76 21.79
C HIS A 497 15.63 -23.93 20.59
N GLU A 498 16.48 -23.10 19.99
CA GLU A 498 16.12 -22.25 18.85
C GLU A 498 16.48 -22.87 17.49
N VAL A 499 17.29 -23.93 17.50
CA VAL A 499 17.93 -24.50 16.29
C VAL A 499 16.92 -24.92 15.24
N GLU A 500 15.99 -25.81 15.59
CA GLU A 500 15.05 -26.39 14.63
C GLU A 500 14.03 -25.36 14.10
N PRO A 501 13.40 -24.52 14.95
CA PRO A 501 12.57 -23.41 14.47
C PRO A 501 13.32 -22.48 13.51
N LEU A 502 14.59 -22.15 13.82
CA LEU A 502 15.40 -21.27 12.99
C LEU A 502 15.79 -21.93 11.67
N LYS A 503 16.22 -23.19 11.66
CA LYS A 503 16.53 -23.92 10.43
C LYS A 503 15.32 -23.97 9.50
N MET A 504 14.13 -24.24 10.04
CA MET A 504 12.90 -24.27 9.27
C MET A 504 12.57 -22.91 8.64
N MET A 505 12.63 -21.84 9.44
CA MET A 505 12.41 -20.46 8.96
C MET A 505 13.45 -20.06 7.90
N LEU A 506 14.73 -20.26 8.20
CA LEU A 506 15.83 -19.87 7.33
C LEU A 506 15.91 -20.71 6.06
N GLY A 507 15.46 -21.97 6.10
CA GLY A 507 15.31 -22.80 4.91
C GLY A 507 14.38 -22.16 3.87
N ARG A 508 13.31 -21.49 4.32
CA ARG A 508 12.38 -20.75 3.44
C ARG A 508 13.01 -19.49 2.85
N ILE A 509 13.87 -18.81 3.61
CA ILE A 509 14.45 -17.52 3.20
C ILE A 509 15.70 -17.72 2.33
N VAL A 510 16.65 -18.53 2.80
CA VAL A 510 17.97 -18.69 2.18
C VAL A 510 17.99 -19.82 1.16
N GLY A 511 17.16 -20.85 1.34
CA GLY A 511 17.04 -22.00 0.40
C GLY A 511 18.24 -22.94 0.42
N GLY A 512 18.04 -24.19 0.85
CA GLY A 512 19.06 -25.25 0.76
C GLY A 512 20.38 -24.98 1.50
N GLY A 513 20.44 -23.95 2.35
CA GLY A 513 21.64 -23.58 3.09
C GLY A 513 22.01 -24.62 4.14
N ARG A 514 23.31 -24.93 4.22
CA ARG A 514 23.89 -25.65 5.36
C ARG A 514 24.19 -24.65 6.46
N TRP A 515 23.97 -25.02 7.72
CA TRP A 515 24.19 -24.15 8.88
C TRP A 515 25.32 -24.72 9.72
N GLU A 516 26.34 -23.91 9.98
CA GLU A 516 27.34 -24.20 11.01
C GLU A 516 26.81 -23.62 12.31
N LEU A 517 26.53 -24.49 13.29
CA LEU A 517 25.90 -24.08 14.54
C LEU A 517 26.99 -23.64 15.52
N PHE A 518 26.79 -22.46 16.10
CA PHE A 518 27.64 -21.91 17.15
C PHE A 518 26.78 -21.52 18.35
N THR A 519 27.35 -21.62 19.55
CA THR A 519 26.77 -21.06 20.78
C THR A 519 27.84 -20.32 21.58
N ILE A 520 27.42 -19.47 22.52
CA ILE A 520 28.33 -18.78 23.45
C ILE A 520 28.25 -19.49 24.81
N SER A 521 29.41 -19.84 25.39
CA SER A 521 29.49 -20.49 26.69
C SER A 521 29.33 -19.50 27.84
N THR A 522 28.27 -19.65 28.62
CA THR A 522 28.11 -19.02 29.94
C THR A 522 27.83 -20.11 30.97
N PRO A 523 28.76 -20.46 31.88
CA PRO A 523 28.46 -21.42 32.94
C PRO A 523 27.25 -20.92 33.77
N PRO A 524 26.26 -21.77 34.12
CA PRO A 524 26.15 -23.22 33.89
C PRO A 524 25.27 -23.59 32.68
N CYS A 525 25.65 -23.21 31.46
CA CYS A 525 24.93 -23.60 30.26
C CYS A 525 25.21 -25.09 29.94
N PRO A 526 24.16 -25.91 29.73
CA PRO A 526 24.35 -27.32 29.37
C PRO A 526 25.12 -27.45 28.05
N PRO A 527 25.90 -28.55 27.88
CA PRO A 527 26.63 -28.79 26.64
C PRO A 527 25.65 -28.85 25.46
N PHE A 528 26.04 -28.23 24.34
CA PHE A 528 25.30 -28.26 23.09
C PHE A 528 26.09 -29.08 22.05
N PRO A 529 25.89 -30.41 21.98
CA PRO A 529 26.80 -31.31 21.26
C PRO A 529 26.86 -31.08 19.75
N GLU A 530 25.81 -30.49 19.18
CA GLU A 530 25.66 -30.24 17.74
C GLU A 530 26.26 -28.90 17.30
N ALA A 531 26.76 -28.08 18.23
CA ALA A 531 27.30 -26.76 17.94
C ALA A 531 28.71 -26.56 18.49
N GLU A 532 29.50 -25.80 17.76
CA GLU A 532 30.78 -25.29 18.26
C GLU A 532 30.52 -24.25 19.35
N THR A 533 31.27 -24.33 20.44
CA THR A 533 31.10 -23.45 21.60
C THR A 533 32.19 -22.39 21.61
N LEU A 534 31.80 -21.12 21.54
CA LEU A 534 32.68 -19.97 21.64
C LEU A 534 32.77 -19.50 23.09
N ALA A 535 33.98 -19.24 23.59
CA ALA A 535 34.13 -18.52 24.85
C ALA A 535 33.71 -17.06 24.65
N VAL A 536 33.07 -16.46 25.67
CA VAL A 536 32.59 -15.07 25.65
C VAL A 536 33.66 -14.09 25.16
N ASN A 537 34.91 -14.26 25.58
CA ASN A 537 36.02 -13.37 25.22
C ASN A 537 36.52 -13.54 23.77
N ASP A 538 36.22 -14.68 23.14
CA ASP A 538 36.67 -15.00 21.77
C ASP A 538 35.66 -14.58 20.70
N VAL A 539 34.42 -14.25 21.10
CA VAL A 539 33.30 -13.95 20.18
C VAL A 539 33.65 -12.80 19.22
N LEU A 540 34.22 -11.69 19.72
CA LEU A 540 34.54 -10.54 18.85
C LEU A 540 35.65 -10.86 17.84
N GLY A 541 36.67 -11.61 18.27
CA GLY A 541 37.76 -12.05 17.38
C GLY A 541 37.25 -13.02 16.31
N TRP A 542 36.38 -13.96 16.70
CA TRP A 542 35.71 -14.86 15.77
C TRP A 542 34.84 -14.10 14.78
N LEU A 543 33.99 -13.18 15.28
CA LEU A 543 33.15 -12.32 14.44
C LEU A 543 33.99 -11.54 13.43
N ALA A 544 35.14 -10.96 13.81
CA ALA A 544 35.99 -10.22 12.87
C ALA A 544 36.43 -11.04 11.63
N GLY A 545 36.50 -12.37 11.75
CA GLY A 545 36.83 -13.27 10.65
C GLY A 545 35.65 -13.66 9.74
N GLN A 546 34.41 -13.33 10.11
CA GLN A 546 33.21 -13.77 9.40
C GLN A 546 32.70 -12.75 8.38
N GLN A 547 32.21 -13.25 7.24
CA GLN A 547 31.59 -12.40 6.22
C GLN A 547 30.12 -12.08 6.51
N ALA A 548 29.40 -13.05 7.08
CA ALA A 548 28.03 -12.93 7.53
C ALA A 548 27.79 -13.98 8.62
N VAL A 549 27.16 -13.58 9.72
CA VAL A 549 26.75 -14.45 10.83
C VAL A 549 25.29 -14.16 11.14
N PHE A 550 24.50 -15.21 11.30
CA PHE A 550 23.11 -15.07 11.71
C PHE A 550 23.04 -15.27 13.22
N ALA A 551 22.43 -14.33 13.95
CA ALA A 551 22.30 -14.41 15.39
C ALA A 551 20.82 -14.52 15.78
N SER A 552 20.50 -15.58 16.52
CA SER A 552 19.16 -15.88 17.02
C SER A 552 18.61 -14.80 17.98
N PRO A 553 17.29 -14.70 18.16
CA PRO A 553 16.68 -13.83 19.17
C PRO A 553 17.24 -14.05 20.59
N GLY A 554 17.42 -15.30 21.01
CA GLY A 554 17.99 -15.63 22.32
C GLY A 554 19.41 -15.09 22.49
N ILE A 555 20.28 -15.32 21.50
CA ILE A 555 21.66 -14.79 21.52
C ILE A 555 21.66 -13.26 21.52
N MET A 556 20.87 -12.62 20.67
CA MET A 556 20.81 -11.16 20.59
C MET A 556 20.31 -10.52 21.89
N LYS A 557 19.51 -11.25 22.69
CA LYS A 557 19.00 -10.81 24.00
C LYS A 557 19.99 -11.08 25.13
N GLU A 558 20.54 -12.29 25.21
CA GLU A 558 21.44 -12.70 26.30
C GLU A 558 22.83 -12.06 26.19
N PHE A 559 23.30 -11.84 24.95
CA PHE A 559 24.64 -11.35 24.66
C PHE A 559 24.63 -9.99 23.94
N GLU A 560 23.59 -9.18 24.13
CA GLU A 560 23.46 -7.83 23.52
C GLU A 560 24.73 -7.00 23.75
N TYR A 561 25.26 -7.03 24.98
CA TYR A 561 26.47 -6.33 25.38
C TYR A 561 27.74 -6.75 24.62
N ILE A 562 27.75 -7.91 23.95
CA ILE A 562 28.85 -8.31 23.05
C ILE A 562 28.49 -7.94 21.61
N MET A 563 27.25 -8.20 21.21
CA MET A 563 26.76 -7.99 19.84
C MET A 563 26.80 -6.51 19.44
N ASP A 564 26.61 -5.58 20.38
CA ASP A 564 26.73 -4.13 20.16
C ASP A 564 28.13 -3.70 19.72
N TYR A 565 29.16 -4.50 20.04
CA TYR A 565 30.55 -4.27 19.64
C TYR A 565 30.99 -5.10 18.43
N ALA A 566 30.07 -5.83 17.78
CA ALA A 566 30.41 -6.69 16.65
C ALA A 566 31.11 -5.90 15.52
N PRO A 567 32.33 -6.30 15.12
CA PRO A 567 33.09 -5.55 14.13
C PRO A 567 32.45 -5.65 12.74
N GLY A 568 32.51 -4.55 11.98
CA GLY A 568 32.21 -4.57 10.54
C GLY A 568 30.74 -4.78 10.15
N GLY A 569 29.81 -4.82 11.11
CA GLY A 569 28.38 -5.00 10.84
C GLY A 569 28.11 -6.30 10.08
N ASN A 570 28.71 -7.40 10.51
CA ASN A 570 28.58 -8.71 9.87
C ASN A 570 27.54 -9.63 10.53
N VAL A 571 26.89 -9.18 11.59
CA VAL A 571 25.84 -9.91 12.30
C VAL A 571 24.46 -9.52 11.75
N TYR A 572 23.70 -10.51 11.32
CA TYR A 572 22.30 -10.39 10.93
C TYR A 572 21.40 -10.77 12.11
N ASP A 573 20.70 -9.78 12.67
CA ASP A 573 19.78 -9.96 13.79
C ASP A 573 18.49 -10.66 13.34
N LEU A 574 18.30 -11.91 13.77
CA LEU A 574 17.12 -12.71 13.41
C LEU A 574 15.83 -12.27 14.10
N ARG A 575 15.87 -11.40 15.13
CA ARG A 575 14.65 -10.82 15.72
C ARG A 575 13.79 -10.11 14.69
N ARG A 576 14.42 -9.61 13.62
CA ARG A 576 13.75 -8.91 12.52
C ARG A 576 12.86 -9.79 11.66
N VAL A 577 13.07 -11.12 11.69
CA VAL A 577 12.32 -12.08 10.89
C VAL A 577 11.57 -13.08 11.77
N ALA A 578 12.24 -13.60 12.80
CA ALA A 578 11.67 -14.55 13.76
C ALA A 578 10.76 -13.86 14.81
N GLY A 579 10.89 -12.55 14.99
CA GLY A 579 10.30 -11.83 16.12
C GLY A 579 11.20 -11.83 17.36
N PRO A 580 10.77 -11.16 18.44
CA PRO A 580 11.63 -10.93 19.61
C PRO A 580 11.96 -12.19 20.39
N GLU A 581 11.14 -13.24 20.28
CA GLU A 581 11.31 -14.50 21.00
C GLU A 581 10.85 -15.67 20.13
N ILE A 582 11.60 -16.77 20.20
CA ILE A 582 11.18 -18.08 19.66
C ILE A 582 10.48 -18.80 20.81
N LYS A 583 9.16 -19.00 20.67
CA LYS A 583 8.38 -19.74 21.68
C LYS A 583 9.00 -21.13 21.82
N ARG A 584 9.39 -21.51 23.04
CA ARG A 584 9.69 -22.91 23.34
C ARG A 584 8.41 -23.68 23.08
N GLU A 585 8.44 -24.61 22.14
CA GLU A 585 7.37 -25.60 22.06
C GLU A 585 7.27 -26.24 23.44
N THR A 586 6.12 -26.07 24.09
CA THR A 586 5.84 -26.71 25.36
C THR A 586 5.60 -28.17 25.01
N VAL A 587 6.67 -28.96 25.05
CA VAL A 587 6.65 -30.40 24.77
C VAL A 587 5.75 -31.11 25.79
#